data_AF-A0A135VTK6-F1
#
_entry.id   AF-A0A135VTK6-F1
#
_cell.length_a   1.000
_cell.length_b   1.000
_cell.length_c   1.000
_cell.angle_alpha   90.00
_cell.angle_beta   90.00
_cell.angle_gamma   90.00
#
_symmetry.space_group_name_H-M   'P 1'
#
loop_
_entity.id
_entity.type
_entity.pdbx_description
1 polymer ?
#
loop_
_entity_poly.entity_id
_entity_poly.type
_entity_poly.pdbx_seq_one_letter_code
_entity_poly.pdbx_strand_id
1 'polypeptide(L)'
;MKLIALARLSDTVLEDSPANVFSKSDGRHLQLKVGSVVRQIALQFAYRKKHGSIIPDDDEIALAMAFIIAESKKKGTAKIKQLAMTSIPYWIVQVSGDRSILLSATGESATGIEMSESKSISQVRRIISNETTEIKDIPEAVGKAYPLFAEVETKTQQLRNLLNPNVFKSLGEHIVDLEPGSKIVAMDMTVDTQGALAVSQEYQTLVDEASTRLGTMETLHRLTKERLSDRLTALENLIETEMSRWEKRHAQMTETNKLKTEALREGLSDTVYKLKDRRKKDEGALVAEFARETVELERFFTNIVEDIRAVRERISSKDTAVPEAAEKCKALLESLSKTVSSYSNVADSTKAMTENTLQKASDLDNELSNRIQEEETSTDSQIDELHKRVAELGNEMESKKSELDALRASVSESVTKMDEAVTRRIDELREEIWNLKGLSMSNDSIPGLSPLTQINVMVYVVAYNRGNPKIVSPILVPDTKVNLPYEYESLNAEFDKFIQKSTKQMMKDSHSFEAAIEKATVAANVFQNPESGRILTKGLERLRDRQVLGEDMLNSLKSEFTKLVGKCPQCGADFGAAGKFCPEGVAKLSSISV
;
A
#
# COMPACT_ATOMS: atom_id res chain seq x y z
N MET A 1 -31.51 22.73 40.30
CA MET A 1 -32.94 23.09 40.41
C MET A 1 -33.29 23.96 39.23
N LYS A 2 -34.34 23.79 38.44
CA LYS A 2 -35.47 22.86 38.28
C LYS A 2 -35.98 23.25 36.87
N LEU A 3 -36.03 22.35 35.89
CA LEU A 3 -37.14 21.42 35.62
C LEU A 3 -38.41 22.10 35.06
N ILE A 4 -38.90 21.47 33.97
CA ILE A 4 -40.31 21.20 33.63
C ILE A 4 -41.04 22.37 32.95
N ALA A 5 -41.61 22.28 31.74
CA ALA A 5 -42.35 21.28 30.95
C ALA A 5 -43.74 21.85 30.63
N LEU A 6 -44.44 21.15 29.73
CA LEU A 6 -45.85 21.23 29.31
C LEU A 6 -46.02 21.89 27.93
N ALA A 7 -46.74 21.30 26.97
CA ALA A 7 -47.40 19.99 26.81
C ALA A 7 -47.78 19.94 25.30
N ARG A 8 -47.61 18.85 24.54
CA ARG A 8 -48.37 17.58 24.52
C ARG A 8 -49.89 17.78 24.65
N LEU A 9 -50.59 17.57 23.53
CA LEU A 9 -51.70 16.60 23.40
C LEU A 9 -52.28 16.67 21.99
N SER A 10 -52.10 15.60 21.22
CA SER A 10 -53.22 14.88 20.59
C SER A 10 -52.70 13.55 20.02
N ASP A 11 -52.76 12.52 20.86
CA ASP A 11 -52.88 11.13 20.40
C ASP A 11 -54.31 10.94 19.85
N THR A 12 -54.48 10.25 18.73
CA THR A 12 -55.15 8.92 18.69
C THR A 12 -55.30 8.38 17.25
N VAL A 13 -54.75 7.16 17.08
CA VAL A 13 -55.28 6.00 16.33
C VAL A 13 -55.28 6.05 14.80
N LEU A 14 -54.33 5.30 14.21
CA LEU A 14 -54.66 4.03 13.54
C LEU A 14 -53.49 3.06 13.67
N GLU A 15 -53.71 2.04 14.49
CA GLU A 15 -52.97 0.80 14.58
C GLU A 15 -53.14 0.02 13.27
N ASP A 16 -52.02 -0.35 12.66
CA ASP A 16 -51.74 -1.67 12.05
C ASP A 16 -50.42 -1.55 11.24
N SER A 17 -49.30 -1.42 11.95
CA SER A 17 -48.00 -1.71 11.38
C SER A 17 -47.75 -3.21 11.51
N PRO A 18 -47.49 -3.96 10.42
CA PRO A 18 -47.05 -5.33 10.54
C PRO A 18 -45.73 -5.33 11.31
N ALA A 19 -45.74 -6.07 12.41
CA ALA A 19 -44.70 -6.18 13.40
C ALA A 19 -43.29 -6.32 12.81
N ASN A 20 -42.32 -5.73 13.51
CA ASN A 20 -40.90 -6.03 13.44
C ASN A 20 -40.64 -7.52 13.15
N VAL A 21 -40.29 -7.86 11.92
CA VAL A 21 -39.84 -9.21 11.51
C VAL A 21 -38.37 -9.44 11.89
N PHE A 22 -37.66 -8.41 12.34
CA PHE A 22 -36.24 -8.48 12.66
C PHE A 22 -36.00 -8.51 14.17
N SER A 23 -35.52 -9.64 14.70
CA SER A 23 -34.76 -9.61 15.95
C SER A 23 -33.37 -9.07 15.64
N LYS A 24 -32.96 -7.98 16.30
CA LYS A 24 -31.55 -7.59 16.37
C LYS A 24 -30.79 -8.72 17.08
N SER A 25 -30.19 -9.62 16.31
CA SER A 25 -29.12 -10.48 16.79
C SER A 25 -27.83 -10.03 16.10
N ASP A 26 -26.82 -9.74 16.92
CA ASP A 26 -25.50 -9.27 16.52
C ASP A 26 -24.96 -9.99 15.29
N GLY A 27 -24.88 -9.25 14.16
CA GLY A 27 -23.97 -9.52 13.05
C GLY A 27 -24.08 -10.88 12.34
N ARG A 28 -25.12 -11.70 12.55
CA ARG A 28 -25.26 -13.00 11.85
C ARG A 28 -26.70 -13.25 11.42
N HIS A 29 -26.84 -13.38 10.10
CA HIS A 29 -27.97 -13.89 9.32
C HIS A 29 -29.35 -13.28 9.64
N LEU A 30 -29.84 -12.45 8.72
CA LEU A 30 -31.26 -12.10 8.60
C LEU A 30 -32.05 -13.37 8.26
N GLN A 31 -32.56 -14.09 9.27
CA GLN A 31 -33.55 -15.14 9.04
C GLN A 31 -34.91 -14.50 8.75
N LEU A 32 -35.26 -14.41 7.46
CA LEU A 32 -36.62 -14.05 7.06
C LEU A 32 -37.57 -15.17 7.53
N LYS A 33 -38.53 -14.83 8.39
CA LYS A 33 -39.59 -15.76 8.80
C LYS A 33 -40.42 -16.14 7.58
N VAL A 34 -40.54 -17.44 7.33
CA VAL A 34 -41.45 -18.04 6.34
C VAL A 34 -42.87 -17.54 6.66
N GLY A 35 -43.35 -16.56 5.89
CA GLY A 35 -44.57 -15.78 6.17
C GLY A 35 -44.49 -14.32 5.75
N SER A 36 -43.33 -13.81 5.30
CA SER A 36 -43.20 -12.47 4.73
C SER A 36 -44.05 -12.32 3.46
N VAL A 37 -44.94 -11.33 3.46
CA VAL A 37 -45.74 -10.94 2.29
C VAL A 37 -44.79 -10.50 1.18
N VAL A 38 -44.87 -11.17 0.01
CA VAL A 38 -44.14 -10.75 -1.19
C VAL A 38 -44.77 -9.47 -1.70
N ARG A 39 -44.04 -8.36 -1.67
CA ARG A 39 -44.50 -7.11 -2.30
C ARG A 39 -44.39 -7.27 -3.81
N GLN A 40 -45.43 -6.88 -4.54
CA GLN A 40 -45.42 -6.85 -6.00
C GLN A 40 -45.42 -5.41 -6.48
N ILE A 41 -44.46 -5.09 -7.33
CA ILE A 41 -44.32 -3.79 -7.98
C ILE A 41 -44.23 -3.98 -9.50
N ALA A 42 -44.51 -2.93 -10.27
CA ALA A 42 -44.46 -2.96 -11.71
C ALA A 42 -43.78 -1.73 -12.31
N LEU A 43 -43.07 -1.96 -13.39
CA LEU A 43 -42.72 -0.93 -14.36
C LEU A 43 -43.72 -1.03 -15.51
N GLN A 44 -44.60 -0.03 -15.62
CA GLN A 44 -45.68 -0.01 -16.60
C GLN A 44 -45.16 0.16 -18.03
N PHE A 45 -45.98 -0.09 -19.04
CA PHE A 45 -45.51 0.02 -20.42
C PHE A 45 -45.42 1.48 -20.91
N ALA A 46 -46.39 2.33 -20.57
CA ALA A 46 -46.47 3.69 -21.11
C ALA A 46 -46.44 4.74 -20.00
N TYR A 47 -45.64 5.77 -20.20
CA TYR A 47 -45.50 6.90 -19.29
C TYR A 47 -45.68 8.23 -20.01
N ARG A 48 -46.23 9.22 -19.32
CA ARG A 48 -46.40 10.59 -19.86
C ARG A 48 -45.67 11.61 -19.00
N LYS A 49 -45.22 12.70 -19.62
CA LYS A 49 -44.69 13.89 -18.94
C LYS A 49 -45.87 14.75 -18.49
N LYS A 50 -46.02 14.98 -17.19
CA LYS A 50 -47.06 15.85 -16.61
C LYS A 50 -46.43 16.79 -15.58
N HIS A 51 -46.44 18.10 -15.84
CA HIS A 51 -45.86 19.13 -14.95
C HIS A 51 -44.41 18.84 -14.51
N GLY A 52 -43.60 18.30 -15.42
CA GLY A 52 -42.19 17.96 -15.14
C GLY A 52 -41.97 16.61 -14.47
N SER A 53 -43.02 15.89 -14.05
CA SER A 53 -42.90 14.51 -13.57
C SER A 53 -43.30 13.50 -14.64
N ILE A 54 -42.71 12.30 -14.58
CA ILE A 54 -43.05 11.18 -15.46
C ILE A 54 -43.94 10.23 -14.65
N ILE A 55 -45.18 10.04 -15.09
CA ILE A 55 -46.17 9.19 -14.43
C ILE A 55 -46.71 8.13 -15.40
N PRO A 56 -47.15 6.95 -14.90
CA PRO A 56 -47.81 5.98 -15.74
C PRO A 56 -49.02 6.57 -16.47
N ASP A 57 -49.22 6.12 -17.70
CA ASP A 57 -50.40 6.44 -18.49
C ASP A 57 -51.43 5.30 -18.43
N ASP A 58 -52.61 5.56 -19.00
CA ASP A 58 -53.70 4.58 -18.97
C ASP A 58 -53.41 3.36 -19.87
N ASP A 59 -53.87 2.18 -19.48
CA ASP A 59 -53.70 0.92 -20.24
C ASP A 59 -54.20 1.01 -21.69
N GLU A 60 -55.24 1.81 -21.94
CA GLU A 60 -55.77 2.01 -23.29
C GLU A 60 -54.78 2.76 -24.18
N ILE A 61 -54.04 3.71 -23.62
CA ILE A 61 -52.97 4.44 -24.30
C ILE A 61 -51.76 3.55 -24.49
N ALA A 62 -51.42 2.73 -23.50
CA ALA A 62 -50.35 1.73 -23.62
C ALA A 62 -50.59 0.81 -24.83
N LEU A 63 -51.82 0.27 -24.98
CA LEU A 63 -52.19 -0.56 -26.13
C LEU A 63 -52.12 0.22 -27.46
N ALA A 64 -52.63 1.45 -27.48
CA ALA A 64 -52.61 2.30 -28.67
C ALA A 64 -51.18 2.59 -29.15
N MET A 65 -50.29 2.99 -28.24
CA MET A 65 -48.90 3.25 -28.55
C MET A 65 -48.16 1.97 -28.96
N ALA A 66 -48.41 0.84 -28.29
CA ALA A 66 -47.84 -0.45 -28.69
C ALA A 66 -48.22 -0.83 -30.12
N PHE A 67 -49.48 -0.60 -30.52
CA PHE A 67 -49.93 -0.84 -31.89
C PHE A 67 -49.30 0.12 -32.90
N ILE A 68 -49.21 1.42 -32.59
CA ILE A 68 -48.51 2.42 -33.44
C ILE A 68 -47.05 2.03 -33.67
N ILE A 69 -46.35 1.59 -32.62
CA ILE A 69 -44.96 1.14 -32.71
C ILE A 69 -44.86 -0.15 -33.52
N ALA A 70 -45.78 -1.09 -33.32
CA ALA A 70 -45.83 -2.34 -34.08
C ALA A 70 -46.02 -2.09 -35.59
N GLU A 71 -46.94 -1.18 -35.95
CA GLU A 71 -47.17 -0.73 -37.32
C GLU A 71 -45.92 -0.06 -37.92
N SER A 72 -45.29 0.84 -37.17
CA SER A 72 -44.08 1.55 -37.59
C SER A 72 -42.88 0.64 -37.84
N LYS A 73 -42.77 -0.44 -37.06
CA LYS A 73 -41.65 -1.40 -37.12
C LYS A 73 -41.82 -2.49 -38.19
N LYS A 74 -42.90 -2.48 -38.96
CA LYS A 74 -43.12 -3.37 -40.12
C LYS A 74 -42.04 -3.13 -41.18
N LYS A 75 -41.43 -4.20 -41.69
CA LYS A 75 -40.49 -4.12 -42.82
C LYS A 75 -41.22 -4.50 -44.11
N GLY A 76 -41.27 -3.59 -45.09
CA GLY A 76 -41.91 -3.83 -46.39
C GLY A 76 -43.38 -4.20 -46.24
N THR A 77 -43.80 -5.33 -46.82
CA THR A 77 -45.19 -5.82 -46.78
C THR A 77 -45.50 -6.73 -45.59
N ALA A 78 -44.67 -6.72 -44.54
CA ALA A 78 -44.89 -7.54 -43.36
C ALA A 78 -46.17 -7.12 -42.62
N LYS A 79 -46.96 -8.10 -42.18
CA LYS A 79 -48.18 -7.90 -41.39
C LYS A 79 -47.93 -8.32 -39.95
N ILE A 80 -48.54 -7.62 -39.00
CA ILE A 80 -48.50 -8.01 -37.59
C ILE A 80 -49.29 -9.33 -37.47
N LYS A 81 -48.63 -10.33 -36.89
CA LYS A 81 -49.19 -11.65 -36.61
C LYS A 81 -49.64 -11.76 -35.16
N GLN A 82 -48.96 -11.08 -34.25
CA GLN A 82 -49.28 -11.12 -32.82
C GLN A 82 -48.84 -9.81 -32.16
N LEU A 83 -49.66 -9.34 -31.24
CA LEU A 83 -49.34 -8.24 -30.34
C LEU A 83 -49.80 -8.66 -28.96
N ALA A 84 -48.87 -8.82 -28.02
CA ALA A 84 -49.18 -9.34 -26.69
C ALA A 84 -48.50 -8.53 -25.60
N MET A 85 -49.25 -8.17 -24.55
CA MET A 85 -48.71 -7.52 -23.36
C MET A 85 -48.34 -8.58 -22.33
N THR A 86 -47.08 -8.66 -21.92
CA THR A 86 -46.63 -9.61 -20.90
C THR A 86 -45.69 -8.95 -19.91
N SER A 87 -45.52 -9.54 -18.73
CA SER A 87 -44.49 -9.10 -17.79
C SER A 87 -43.31 -10.06 -17.74
N ILE A 88 -42.10 -9.48 -17.72
CA ILE A 88 -40.88 -10.20 -17.37
C ILE A 88 -40.63 -9.97 -15.87
N PRO A 89 -40.80 -10.98 -15.01
CA PRO A 89 -40.60 -10.82 -13.58
C PRO A 89 -39.11 -10.91 -13.21
N TYR A 90 -38.74 -10.11 -12.20
CA TYR A 90 -37.44 -10.16 -11.53
C TYR A 90 -37.66 -10.14 -10.01
N TRP A 91 -36.69 -10.68 -9.27
CA TRP A 91 -36.67 -10.61 -7.82
C TRP A 91 -35.72 -9.52 -7.34
N ILE A 92 -36.18 -8.72 -6.38
CA ILE A 92 -35.35 -7.84 -5.58
C ILE A 92 -35.33 -8.43 -4.18
N VAL A 93 -34.16 -8.87 -3.74
CA VAL A 93 -33.98 -9.55 -2.45
C VAL A 93 -33.02 -8.73 -1.59
N GLN A 94 -33.48 -8.38 -0.40
CA GLN A 94 -32.69 -7.62 0.56
C GLN A 94 -31.59 -8.51 1.16
N VAL A 95 -30.34 -8.08 1.03
CA VAL A 95 -29.16 -8.79 1.52
C VAL A 95 -28.54 -8.13 2.75
N SER A 96 -28.83 -6.86 3.02
CA SER A 96 -28.45 -6.15 4.24
C SER A 96 -29.49 -5.10 4.60
N GLY A 97 -29.33 -4.42 5.74
CA GLY A 97 -30.24 -3.35 6.16
C GLY A 97 -30.42 -2.24 5.12
N ASP A 98 -29.41 -2.02 4.28
CA ASP A 98 -29.30 -0.93 3.30
C ASP A 98 -29.12 -1.40 1.85
N ARG A 99 -28.96 -2.70 1.57
CA ARG A 99 -28.71 -3.21 0.21
C ARG A 99 -29.59 -4.38 -0.19
N SER A 100 -29.89 -4.41 -1.49
CA SER A 100 -30.63 -5.47 -2.18
C SER A 100 -29.90 -5.92 -3.44
N ILE A 101 -30.08 -7.18 -3.83
CA ILE A 101 -29.63 -7.72 -5.11
C ILE A 101 -30.81 -7.89 -6.07
N LEU A 102 -30.52 -7.91 -7.37
CA LEU A 102 -31.50 -8.14 -8.41
C LEU A 102 -31.27 -9.51 -9.05
N LEU A 103 -32.31 -10.33 -9.12
CA LEU A 103 -32.26 -11.66 -9.72
C LEU A 103 -33.24 -11.78 -10.89
N SER A 104 -32.86 -12.52 -11.92
CA SER A 104 -33.79 -13.00 -12.94
C SER A 104 -34.74 -14.03 -12.35
N ALA A 105 -36.05 -13.88 -12.58
CA ALA A 105 -37.02 -14.88 -12.11
C ALA A 105 -37.33 -15.96 -13.15
N THR A 106 -36.88 -15.82 -14.40
CA THR A 106 -37.37 -16.63 -15.55
C THR A 106 -36.29 -17.35 -16.34
N GLY A 107 -35.02 -16.93 -16.28
CA GLY A 107 -33.97 -17.57 -17.07
C GLY A 107 -32.77 -17.94 -16.23
N GLU A 108 -32.09 -18.99 -16.66
CA GLU A 108 -30.85 -19.49 -16.09
C GLU A 108 -29.69 -18.64 -16.60
N SER A 109 -29.22 -17.72 -15.76
CA SER A 109 -27.98 -16.99 -15.99
C SER A 109 -27.01 -17.27 -14.86
N ALA A 110 -25.71 -17.08 -15.09
CA ALA A 110 -24.71 -17.19 -14.05
C ALA A 110 -23.76 -16.00 -14.17
N THR A 111 -23.53 -15.33 -13.05
CA THR A 111 -22.53 -14.27 -12.93
C THR A 111 -21.32 -14.86 -12.24
N GLY A 112 -20.19 -14.90 -12.95
CA GLY A 112 -18.91 -15.33 -12.41
C GLY A 112 -18.31 -14.23 -11.55
N ILE A 113 -17.97 -14.56 -10.31
CA ILE A 113 -17.34 -13.68 -9.34
C ILE A 113 -15.96 -14.25 -9.05
N GLU A 114 -14.93 -13.53 -9.46
CA GLU A 114 -13.55 -13.88 -9.18
C GLU A 114 -13.20 -13.44 -7.77
N MET A 115 -12.70 -14.38 -6.98
CA MET A 115 -12.29 -14.15 -5.60
C MET A 115 -10.93 -14.76 -5.35
N SER A 116 -10.04 -14.02 -4.72
CA SER A 116 -8.68 -14.50 -4.48
C SER A 116 -8.55 -15.29 -3.17
N GLU A 117 -8.16 -16.56 -3.25
CA GLU A 117 -7.88 -17.37 -2.08
C GLU A 117 -6.47 -17.08 -1.56
N SER A 118 -6.35 -17.00 -0.23
CA SER A 118 -5.07 -16.69 0.42
C SER A 118 -4.72 -17.83 1.38
N LYS A 119 -4.33 -18.98 0.82
CA LYS A 119 -4.02 -20.20 1.58
C LYS A 119 -2.76 -20.06 2.46
N SER A 120 -1.87 -19.13 2.09
CA SER A 120 -0.58 -18.93 2.73
C SER A 120 -0.59 -17.94 3.91
N ILE A 121 -1.69 -17.21 4.18
CA ILE A 121 -1.75 -16.21 5.27
C ILE A 121 -1.33 -16.79 6.61
N SER A 122 -1.81 -18.00 6.94
CA SER A 122 -1.47 -18.67 8.21
C SER A 122 0.02 -19.00 8.31
N GLN A 123 0.64 -19.37 7.18
CA GLN A 123 2.08 -19.64 7.11
C GLN A 123 2.88 -18.36 7.24
N VAL A 124 2.50 -17.29 6.54
CA VAL A 124 3.11 -15.96 6.68
C VAL A 124 3.04 -15.49 8.12
N ARG A 125 1.86 -15.58 8.75
CA ARG A 125 1.67 -15.24 10.17
C ARG A 125 2.61 -16.02 11.08
N ARG A 126 2.79 -17.32 10.83
CA ARG A 126 3.70 -18.18 11.59
C ARG A 126 5.16 -17.75 11.43
N ILE A 127 5.61 -17.49 10.20
CA ILE A 127 6.98 -17.04 9.91
C ILE A 127 7.25 -15.72 10.64
N ILE A 128 6.39 -14.71 10.45
CA ILE A 128 6.53 -13.39 11.08
C ILE A 128 6.41 -13.45 12.62
N SER A 129 5.72 -14.45 13.18
CA SER A 129 5.61 -14.56 14.65
C SER A 129 6.79 -15.30 15.28
N ASN A 130 7.31 -16.33 14.60
CA ASN A 130 8.22 -17.30 15.21
C ASN A 130 9.67 -17.19 14.71
N GLU A 131 9.87 -16.70 13.50
CA GLU A 131 11.20 -16.63 12.86
C GLU A 131 11.82 -15.23 12.88
N THR A 132 11.16 -14.25 13.51
CA THR A 132 11.68 -12.88 13.68
C THR A 132 11.98 -12.56 15.16
N THR A 133 12.46 -13.56 15.90
CA THR A 133 12.77 -13.40 17.33
C THR A 133 13.94 -12.47 17.55
N GLU A 134 15.01 -12.63 16.76
CA GLU A 134 16.16 -11.72 16.75
C GLU A 134 16.10 -10.79 15.53
N ILE A 135 16.66 -9.59 15.67
CA ILE A 135 16.64 -8.57 14.61
C ILE A 135 17.35 -9.06 13.34
N LYS A 136 18.44 -9.84 13.51
CA LYS A 136 19.23 -10.39 12.41
C LYS A 136 18.49 -11.43 11.57
N ASP A 137 17.45 -12.05 12.12
CA ASP A 137 16.69 -13.11 11.44
C ASP A 137 15.59 -12.54 10.53
N ILE A 138 15.25 -11.24 10.70
CA ILE A 138 14.19 -10.56 9.94
C ILE A 138 14.38 -10.70 8.42
N PRO A 139 15.55 -10.43 7.83
CA PRO A 139 15.71 -10.53 6.38
C PRO A 139 15.46 -11.95 5.84
N GLU A 140 15.89 -12.98 6.57
CA GLU A 140 15.66 -14.37 6.17
C GLU A 140 14.18 -14.75 6.28
N ALA A 141 13.54 -14.38 7.39
CA ALA A 141 12.12 -14.64 7.61
C ALA A 141 11.24 -13.93 6.56
N VAL A 142 11.55 -12.67 6.24
CA VAL A 142 10.88 -11.94 5.14
C VAL A 142 11.16 -12.61 3.80
N GLY A 143 12.39 -13.07 3.54
CA GLY A 143 12.72 -13.82 2.33
C GLY A 143 11.88 -15.09 2.13
N LYS A 144 11.48 -15.77 3.21
CA LYS A 144 10.56 -16.92 3.18
C LYS A 144 9.08 -16.52 3.07
N ALA A 145 8.68 -15.44 3.74
CA ALA A 145 7.30 -14.98 3.78
C ALA A 145 6.86 -14.25 2.51
N TYR A 146 7.75 -13.46 1.90
CA TYR A 146 7.43 -12.60 0.76
C TYR A 146 6.92 -13.36 -0.48
N PRO A 147 7.53 -14.48 -0.92
CA PRO A 147 7.05 -15.25 -2.06
C PRO A 147 5.63 -15.80 -1.88
N LEU A 148 5.19 -16.02 -0.64
CA LEU A 148 3.87 -16.54 -0.32
C LEU A 148 2.73 -15.56 -0.65
N PHE A 149 3.03 -14.28 -0.85
CA PHE A 149 2.06 -13.30 -1.36
C PHE A 149 1.87 -13.38 -2.88
N ALA A 150 2.78 -14.04 -3.62
CA ALA A 150 2.63 -14.29 -5.05
C ALA A 150 1.77 -15.52 -5.34
N GLU A 151 1.61 -16.43 -4.38
CA GLU A 151 0.77 -17.63 -4.46
C GLU A 151 -0.71 -17.30 -4.24
N VAL A 152 -1.26 -16.43 -5.09
CA VAL A 152 -2.69 -16.08 -5.06
C VAL A 152 -3.43 -16.93 -6.08
N GLU A 153 -4.21 -17.89 -5.60
CA GLU A 153 -5.14 -18.63 -6.46
C GLU A 153 -6.42 -17.83 -6.63
N THR A 154 -6.87 -17.65 -7.87
CA THR A 154 -8.19 -17.08 -8.16
C THR A 154 -9.22 -18.19 -8.29
N LYS A 155 -10.31 -18.07 -7.53
CA LYS A 155 -11.46 -18.97 -7.63
C LYS A 155 -12.65 -18.19 -8.17
N THR A 156 -13.18 -18.64 -9.30
CA THR A 156 -14.42 -18.10 -9.85
C THR A 156 -15.60 -18.83 -9.23
N GLN A 157 -16.41 -18.12 -8.45
CA GLN A 157 -17.69 -18.63 -7.94
C GLN A 157 -18.82 -18.15 -8.85
N GLN A 158 -19.73 -19.05 -9.22
CA GLN A 158 -20.84 -18.75 -10.13
C GLN A 158 -22.12 -18.53 -9.31
N LEU A 159 -22.60 -17.29 -9.26
CA LEU A 159 -23.92 -16.99 -8.68
C LEU A 159 -24.99 -17.05 -9.76
N ARG A 160 -25.99 -17.90 -9.52
CA ARG A 160 -27.09 -18.10 -10.46
C ARG A 160 -28.04 -16.91 -10.42
N ASN A 161 -28.50 -16.51 -11.59
CA ASN A 161 -29.56 -15.54 -11.85
C ASN A 161 -29.29 -14.12 -11.34
N LEU A 162 -28.11 -13.83 -10.80
CA LEU A 162 -27.72 -12.50 -10.35
C LEU A 162 -27.50 -11.57 -11.54
N LEU A 163 -28.15 -10.39 -11.50
CA LEU A 163 -28.10 -9.37 -12.53
C LEU A 163 -27.51 -8.08 -11.99
N ASN A 164 -26.98 -7.24 -12.88
CA ASN A 164 -26.54 -5.91 -12.53
C ASN A 164 -27.77 -5.00 -12.24
N PRO A 165 -27.90 -4.43 -11.02
CA PRO A 165 -29.08 -3.66 -10.63
C PRO A 165 -29.08 -2.21 -11.12
N ASN A 166 -27.98 -1.71 -11.70
CA ASN A 166 -27.80 -0.28 -12.01
C ASN A 166 -28.90 0.28 -12.92
N VAL A 167 -29.34 -0.50 -13.92
CA VAL A 167 -30.38 -0.05 -14.86
C VAL A 167 -31.74 0.11 -14.16
N PHE A 168 -32.04 -0.72 -13.15
CA PHE A 168 -33.28 -0.63 -12.37
C PHE A 168 -33.25 0.52 -11.36
N LYS A 169 -32.07 0.80 -10.78
CA LYS A 169 -31.88 1.96 -9.89
C LYS A 169 -32.27 3.27 -10.59
N SER A 170 -31.93 3.43 -11.87
CA SER A 170 -32.28 4.63 -12.64
C SER A 170 -33.78 4.81 -12.89
N LEU A 171 -34.58 3.75 -12.69
CA LEU A 171 -36.01 3.72 -12.94
C LEU A 171 -36.85 3.68 -11.65
N GLY A 172 -36.21 3.81 -10.49
CA GLY A 172 -36.86 3.64 -9.19
C GLY A 172 -38.11 4.47 -8.98
N GLU A 173 -38.08 5.73 -9.43
CA GLU A 173 -39.20 6.68 -9.31
C GLU A 173 -40.38 6.35 -10.24
N HIS A 174 -40.17 5.51 -11.27
CA HIS A 174 -41.20 5.13 -12.24
C HIS A 174 -41.88 3.81 -11.88
N ILE A 175 -41.38 3.09 -10.88
CA ILE A 175 -41.94 1.83 -10.43
C ILE A 175 -43.14 2.09 -9.52
N VAL A 176 -44.24 1.40 -9.78
CA VAL A 176 -45.50 1.54 -9.04
C VAL A 176 -45.86 0.27 -8.30
N ASP A 177 -46.59 0.43 -7.20
CA ASP A 177 -47.19 -0.70 -6.48
C ASP A 177 -48.29 -1.36 -7.29
N LEU A 178 -48.36 -2.68 -7.20
CA LEU A 178 -49.47 -3.45 -7.76
C LEU A 178 -50.49 -3.74 -6.66
N GLU A 179 -51.76 -3.51 -6.96
CA GLU A 179 -52.84 -3.87 -6.05
C GLU A 179 -52.93 -5.39 -5.91
N PRO A 180 -53.16 -5.92 -4.69
CA PRO A 180 -53.38 -7.35 -4.49
C PRO A 180 -54.52 -7.88 -5.38
N GLY A 181 -54.23 -8.90 -6.19
CA GLY A 181 -55.20 -9.47 -7.13
C GLY A 181 -55.19 -8.85 -8.54
N SER A 182 -54.27 -7.91 -8.82
CA SER A 182 -54.01 -7.42 -10.18
C SER A 182 -53.74 -8.58 -11.15
N LYS A 183 -54.51 -8.66 -12.24
CA LYS A 183 -54.35 -9.70 -13.26
C LYS A 183 -53.24 -9.32 -14.23
N ILE A 184 -52.00 -9.72 -13.91
CA ILE A 184 -50.85 -9.55 -14.80
C ILE A 184 -50.58 -10.85 -15.52
N VAL A 185 -50.43 -10.80 -16.84
CA VAL A 185 -49.97 -11.96 -17.62
C VAL A 185 -48.44 -12.02 -17.55
N ALA A 186 -47.96 -12.60 -16.45
CA ALA A 186 -46.55 -12.82 -16.21
C ALA A 186 -46.05 -14.11 -16.87
N MET A 187 -44.79 -14.12 -17.25
CA MET A 187 -44.08 -15.35 -17.61
C MET A 187 -43.97 -16.29 -16.41
N ASP A 188 -44.03 -17.60 -16.66
CA ASP A 188 -43.82 -18.61 -15.62
C ASP A 188 -42.40 -18.45 -15.04
N MET A 189 -42.31 -18.28 -13.72
CA MET A 189 -41.04 -18.11 -13.02
C MET A 189 -40.34 -19.46 -12.84
N THR A 190 -39.05 -19.52 -13.17
CA THR A 190 -38.18 -20.67 -12.90
C THR A 190 -37.56 -20.59 -11.50
N VAL A 191 -37.41 -19.37 -10.97
CA VAL A 191 -36.93 -19.12 -9.61
C VAL A 191 -38.13 -18.72 -8.75
N ASP A 192 -38.51 -19.61 -7.84
CA ASP A 192 -39.53 -19.32 -6.84
C ASP A 192 -38.95 -18.48 -5.69
N THR A 193 -39.79 -18.15 -4.72
CA THR A 193 -39.39 -17.43 -3.50
C THR A 193 -38.22 -18.10 -2.79
N GLN A 194 -38.20 -19.43 -2.68
CA GLN A 194 -37.13 -20.15 -1.96
C GLN A 194 -35.82 -20.11 -2.75
N GLY A 195 -35.87 -20.24 -4.07
CA GLY A 195 -34.71 -20.10 -4.95
C GLY A 195 -34.10 -18.68 -4.88
N ALA A 196 -34.93 -17.64 -4.85
CA ALA A 196 -34.48 -16.26 -4.72
C ALA A 196 -33.77 -16.02 -3.37
N LEU A 197 -34.32 -16.57 -2.29
CA LEU A 197 -33.71 -16.51 -0.96
C LEU A 197 -32.39 -17.30 -0.90
N ALA A 198 -32.32 -18.49 -1.50
CA ALA A 198 -31.10 -19.29 -1.55
C ALA A 198 -29.95 -18.54 -2.24
N VAL A 199 -30.20 -17.94 -3.40
CA VAL A 199 -29.19 -17.11 -4.10
C VAL A 199 -28.77 -15.91 -3.26
N SER A 200 -29.69 -15.28 -2.53
CA SER A 200 -29.35 -14.16 -1.64
C SER A 200 -28.45 -14.58 -0.48
N GLN A 201 -28.65 -15.79 0.05
CA GLN A 201 -27.79 -16.37 1.09
C GLN A 201 -26.40 -16.70 0.53
N GLU A 202 -26.32 -17.30 -0.66
CA GLU A 202 -25.03 -17.53 -1.34
C GLU A 202 -24.26 -16.22 -1.55
N TYR A 203 -24.94 -15.17 -2.02
CA TYR A 203 -24.34 -13.85 -2.17
C TYR A 203 -23.86 -13.27 -0.83
N GLN A 204 -24.64 -13.37 0.24
CA GLN A 204 -24.23 -12.93 1.58
C GLN A 204 -22.99 -13.69 2.07
N THR A 205 -22.97 -15.02 1.92
CA THR A 205 -21.81 -15.84 2.27
C THR A 205 -20.56 -15.38 1.54
N LEU A 206 -20.66 -15.04 0.25
CA LEU A 206 -19.53 -14.51 -0.50
C LEU A 206 -19.04 -13.16 0.02
N VAL A 207 -19.96 -12.26 0.36
CA VAL A 207 -19.60 -10.95 0.95
C VAL A 207 -18.92 -11.13 2.30
N ASP A 208 -19.41 -12.05 3.12
CA ASP A 208 -18.88 -12.35 4.44
C ASP A 208 -17.50 -13.04 4.35
N GLU A 209 -17.33 -13.99 3.43
CA GLU A 209 -16.04 -14.62 3.14
C GLU A 209 -15.01 -13.60 2.65
N ALA A 210 -15.39 -12.73 1.70
CA ALA A 210 -14.54 -11.67 1.21
C ALA A 210 -14.12 -10.72 2.35
N SER A 211 -15.08 -10.29 3.17
CA SER A 211 -14.84 -9.40 4.31
C SER A 211 -13.96 -10.04 5.38
N THR A 212 -14.17 -11.33 5.65
CA THR A 212 -13.33 -12.10 6.58
C THR A 212 -11.89 -12.18 6.09
N ARG A 213 -11.68 -12.45 4.79
CA ARG A 213 -10.33 -12.47 4.19
C ARG A 213 -9.64 -11.12 4.31
N LEU A 214 -10.33 -10.02 4.00
CA LEU A 214 -9.80 -8.66 4.22
C LEU A 214 -9.42 -8.45 5.70
N GLY A 215 -10.31 -8.79 6.63
CA GLY A 215 -10.03 -8.65 8.07
C GLY A 215 -8.84 -9.48 8.55
N THR A 216 -8.65 -10.70 8.01
CA THR A 216 -7.46 -11.52 8.31
C THR A 216 -6.18 -10.89 7.78
N MET A 217 -6.22 -10.27 6.59
CA MET A 217 -5.07 -9.58 6.01
C MET A 217 -4.74 -8.28 6.76
N GLU A 218 -5.76 -7.51 7.17
CA GLU A 218 -5.57 -6.32 8.01
C GLU A 218 -4.98 -6.68 9.39
N THR A 219 -5.38 -7.83 9.95
CA THR A 219 -4.77 -8.37 11.18
C THR A 219 -3.31 -8.74 10.96
N LEU A 220 -2.97 -9.36 9.81
CA LEU A 220 -1.59 -9.66 9.45
C LEU A 220 -0.75 -8.40 9.24
N HIS A 221 -1.32 -7.36 8.63
CA HIS A 221 -0.66 -6.06 8.47
C HIS A 221 -0.32 -5.44 9.82
N ARG A 222 -1.27 -5.43 10.75
CA ARG A 222 -1.02 -4.95 12.12
C ARG A 222 0.10 -5.74 12.80
N LEU A 223 0.04 -7.08 12.73
CA LEU A 223 1.09 -7.95 13.29
C LEU A 223 2.46 -7.67 12.64
N THR A 224 2.50 -7.46 11.33
CA THR A 224 3.74 -7.17 10.60
C THR A 224 4.33 -5.84 11.06
N LYS A 225 3.51 -4.80 11.23
CA LYS A 225 3.95 -3.52 11.80
C LYS A 225 4.46 -3.67 13.23
N GLU A 226 3.69 -4.29 14.11
CA GLU A 226 4.08 -4.54 15.51
C GLU A 226 5.36 -5.39 15.61
N ARG A 227 5.58 -6.37 14.73
CA ARG A 227 6.73 -7.27 14.83
C ARG A 227 7.97 -6.79 14.09
N LEU A 228 7.82 -6.11 12.96
CA LEU A 228 8.95 -5.70 12.14
C LEU A 228 9.33 -4.24 12.40
N SER A 229 8.38 -3.32 12.43
CA SER A 229 8.66 -1.89 12.63
C SER A 229 9.16 -1.59 14.05
N ASP A 230 8.60 -2.24 15.07
CA ASP A 230 9.07 -2.08 16.45
C ASP A 230 10.50 -2.63 16.61
N ARG A 231 10.83 -3.71 15.89
CA ARG A 231 12.18 -4.29 15.89
C ARG A 231 13.18 -3.44 15.14
N LEU A 232 12.77 -2.79 14.04
CA LEU A 232 13.60 -1.81 13.35
C LEU A 232 13.91 -0.62 14.28
N THR A 233 12.91 -0.09 14.98
CA THR A 233 13.12 0.96 15.99
C THR A 233 14.07 0.50 17.10
N ALA A 234 13.92 -0.74 17.57
CA ALA A 234 14.83 -1.32 18.57
C ALA A 234 16.27 -1.46 18.05
N LEU A 235 16.45 -1.80 16.77
CA LEU A 235 17.76 -1.84 16.12
C LEU A 235 18.39 -0.43 16.10
N GLU A 236 17.64 0.59 15.71
CA GLU A 236 18.13 1.97 15.67
C GLU A 236 18.62 2.44 17.04
N ASN A 237 17.85 2.16 18.10
CA ASN A 237 18.25 2.46 19.48
C ASN A 237 19.49 1.66 19.92
N LEU A 238 19.61 0.40 19.50
CA LEU A 238 20.78 -0.44 19.79
C LEU A 238 22.03 0.12 19.12
N ILE A 239 21.92 0.51 17.84
CA ILE A 239 23.02 1.12 17.09
C ILE A 239 23.46 2.41 17.77
N GLU A 240 22.53 3.30 18.11
CA GLU A 240 22.84 4.54 18.82
C GLU A 240 23.55 4.28 20.16
N THR A 241 23.06 3.31 20.93
CA THR A 241 23.62 2.96 22.24
C THR A 241 25.03 2.36 22.12
N GLU A 242 25.23 1.42 21.20
CA GLU A 242 26.54 0.79 20.96
C GLU A 242 27.54 1.81 20.42
N MET A 243 27.16 2.64 19.45
CA MET A 243 28.05 3.68 18.92
C MET A 243 28.42 4.70 19.99
N SER A 244 27.48 5.11 20.86
CA SER A 244 27.80 5.98 22.00
C SER A 244 28.80 5.35 22.97
N ARG A 245 28.75 4.03 23.18
CA ARG A 245 29.73 3.31 24.02
C ARG A 245 31.11 3.29 23.37
N TRP A 246 31.18 3.00 22.07
CA TRP A 246 32.43 3.02 21.31
C TRP A 246 33.07 4.39 21.28
N GLU A 247 32.29 5.45 21.01
CA GLU A 247 32.75 6.83 21.02
C GLU A 247 33.32 7.24 22.39
N LYS A 248 32.62 6.90 23.49
CA LYS A 248 33.12 7.15 24.85
C LYS A 248 34.43 6.41 25.13
N ARG A 249 34.52 5.13 24.74
CA ARG A 249 35.74 4.32 24.91
C ARG A 249 36.91 4.89 24.12
N HIS A 250 36.67 5.28 22.87
CA HIS A 250 37.66 5.91 22.01
C HIS A 250 38.14 7.25 22.58
N ALA A 251 37.22 8.12 23.01
CA ALA A 251 37.53 9.40 23.63
C ALA A 251 38.36 9.23 24.93
N GLN A 252 37.97 8.30 25.80
CA GLN A 252 38.70 8.02 27.03
C GLN A 252 40.11 7.49 26.77
N MET A 253 40.27 6.59 25.79
CA MET A 253 41.59 6.07 25.41
C MET A 253 42.48 7.17 24.80
N THR A 254 41.90 8.04 23.97
CA THR A 254 42.60 9.18 23.36
C THR A 254 43.11 10.14 24.43
N GLU A 255 42.26 10.52 25.39
CA GLU A 255 42.64 11.42 26.47
C GLU A 255 43.68 10.79 27.40
N THR A 256 43.51 9.51 27.76
CA THR A 256 44.48 8.77 28.58
C THR A 256 45.84 8.69 27.90
N ASN A 257 45.87 8.42 26.59
CA ASN A 257 47.11 8.34 25.84
C ASN A 257 47.75 9.72 25.65
N LYS A 258 46.95 10.78 25.47
CA LYS A 258 47.46 12.16 25.44
C LYS A 258 48.21 12.52 26.73
N LEU A 259 47.59 12.25 27.89
CA LEU A 259 48.23 12.48 29.19
C LEU A 259 49.53 11.66 29.35
N LYS A 260 49.55 10.41 28.88
CA LYS A 260 50.77 9.58 28.89
C LYS A 260 51.85 10.12 27.97
N THR A 261 51.50 10.57 26.77
CA THR A 261 52.43 11.18 25.82
C THR A 261 53.02 12.48 26.40
N GLU A 262 52.21 13.30 27.06
CA GLU A 262 52.68 14.49 27.78
C GLU A 262 53.66 14.12 28.90
N ALA A 263 53.33 13.12 29.72
CA ALA A 263 54.20 12.64 30.79
C ALA A 263 55.52 12.03 30.27
N LEU A 264 55.50 11.32 29.14
CA LEU A 264 56.70 10.79 28.50
C LEU A 264 57.61 11.92 27.98
N ARG A 265 57.04 12.97 27.39
CA ARG A 265 57.79 14.14 26.93
C ARG A 265 58.39 14.94 28.07
N GLU A 266 57.65 15.11 29.17
CA GLU A 266 58.15 15.74 30.38
C GLU A 266 59.30 14.92 30.99
N GLY A 267 59.12 13.59 31.09
CA GLY A 267 60.15 12.67 31.55
C GLY A 267 61.42 12.70 30.69
N LEU A 268 61.29 12.78 29.36
CA LEU A 268 62.41 12.96 28.44
C LEU A 268 63.15 14.28 28.72
N SER A 269 62.41 15.39 28.83
CA SER A 269 62.99 16.71 29.14
C SER A 269 63.80 16.69 30.45
N ASP A 270 63.25 16.09 31.51
CA ASP A 270 63.92 15.94 32.80
C ASP A 270 65.19 15.07 32.71
N THR A 271 65.13 13.99 31.93
CA THR A 271 66.26 13.07 31.76
C THR A 271 67.38 13.72 30.96
N VAL A 272 67.05 14.43 29.88
CA VAL A 272 67.99 15.25 29.10
C VAL A 272 68.63 16.33 29.98
N TYR A 273 67.84 17.00 30.83
CA TYR A 273 68.39 17.98 31.77
C TYR A 273 69.40 17.34 32.74
N LYS A 274 69.08 16.19 33.34
CA LYS A 274 69.99 15.46 34.24
C LYS A 274 71.27 15.01 33.54
N LEU A 275 71.18 14.54 32.29
CA LEU A 275 72.34 14.15 31.48
C LEU A 275 73.25 15.35 31.19
N LYS A 276 72.68 16.51 30.84
CA LYS A 276 73.44 17.76 30.65
C LYS A 276 74.10 18.26 31.94
N ASP A 277 73.40 18.21 33.07
CA ASP A 277 73.95 18.58 34.37
C ASP A 277 75.11 17.64 34.78
N ARG A 278 74.97 16.34 34.55
CA ARG A 278 76.03 15.36 34.77
C ARG A 278 77.26 15.64 33.90
N ARG A 279 77.07 15.90 32.61
CA ARG A 279 78.17 16.31 31.70
C ARG A 279 78.89 17.55 32.20
N LYS A 280 78.15 18.56 32.67
CA LYS A 280 78.76 19.78 33.21
C LYS A 280 79.62 19.51 34.46
N LYS A 281 79.20 18.57 35.31
CA LYS A 281 80.00 18.12 36.47
C LYS A 281 81.25 17.36 36.04
N ASP A 282 81.11 16.47 35.06
CA ASP A 282 82.23 15.67 34.52
C ASP A 282 83.25 16.57 33.79
N GLU A 283 82.79 17.57 33.05
CA GLU A 283 83.63 18.61 32.43
C GLU A 283 84.34 19.44 33.50
N GLY A 284 83.64 19.85 34.57
CA GLY A 284 84.26 20.51 35.72
C GLY A 284 85.33 19.66 36.40
N ALA A 285 85.12 18.35 36.48
CA ALA A 285 86.12 17.41 36.99
C ALA A 285 87.34 17.30 36.06
N LEU A 286 87.14 17.22 34.74
CA LEU A 286 88.23 17.23 33.76
C LEU A 286 89.04 18.53 33.78
N VAL A 287 88.38 19.69 33.90
CA VAL A 287 89.06 20.99 34.03
C VAL A 287 89.86 21.05 35.33
N ALA A 288 89.33 20.52 36.43
CA ALA A 288 90.04 20.46 37.70
C ALA A 288 91.23 19.49 37.67
N GLU A 289 91.09 18.33 37.02
CA GLU A 289 92.18 17.38 36.74
C GLU A 289 93.26 18.08 35.92
N PHE A 290 92.89 18.67 34.79
CA PHE A 290 93.80 19.41 33.92
C PHE A 290 94.55 20.53 34.65
N ALA A 291 93.82 21.34 35.42
CA ALA A 291 94.41 22.40 36.24
C ALA A 291 95.42 21.85 37.25
N ARG A 292 95.12 20.72 37.92
CA ARG A 292 96.05 20.10 38.88
C ARG A 292 97.33 19.63 38.20
N GLU A 293 97.28 19.00 37.04
CA GLU A 293 98.52 18.54 36.40
C GLU A 293 99.28 19.69 35.71
N THR A 294 98.63 20.82 35.38
CA THR A 294 99.35 22.05 34.98
C THR A 294 100.17 22.69 36.12
N VAL A 295 99.86 22.39 37.39
CA VAL A 295 100.68 22.79 38.55
C VAL A 295 102.08 22.14 38.49
N GLU A 296 102.23 20.99 37.84
CA GLU A 296 103.57 20.40 37.65
C GLU A 296 104.44 21.25 36.72
N LEU A 297 103.84 21.88 35.71
CA LEU A 297 104.50 22.84 34.83
C LEU A 297 104.91 24.09 35.60
N GLU A 298 104.02 24.61 36.45
CA GLU A 298 104.29 25.75 37.34
C GLU A 298 105.43 25.43 38.32
N ARG A 299 105.42 24.24 38.94
CA ARG A 299 106.50 23.77 39.82
C ARG A 299 107.83 23.64 39.08
N PHE A 300 107.83 23.12 37.86
CA PHE A 300 109.03 23.01 37.04
C PHE A 300 109.68 24.38 36.80
N PHE A 301 108.90 25.38 36.40
CA PHE A 301 109.41 26.75 36.19
C PHE A 301 109.77 27.44 37.51
N THR A 302 109.02 27.20 38.58
CA THR A 302 109.31 27.76 39.91
C THR A 302 110.64 27.24 40.44
N ASN A 303 110.92 25.94 40.31
CA ASN A 303 112.20 25.34 40.70
C ASN A 303 113.38 25.98 39.94
N ILE A 304 113.23 26.23 38.63
CA ILE A 304 114.24 26.95 37.83
C ILE A 304 114.48 28.36 38.39
N VAL A 305 113.42 29.09 38.72
CA VAL A 305 113.51 30.45 39.29
C VAL A 305 114.14 30.44 40.69
N GLU A 306 113.80 29.45 41.53
CA GLU A 306 114.37 29.30 42.86
C GLU A 306 115.85 28.92 42.82
N ASP A 307 116.28 28.02 41.94
CA ASP A 307 117.69 27.67 41.75
C ASP A 307 118.52 28.90 41.35
N ILE A 308 117.99 29.73 40.45
CA ILE A 308 118.61 31.01 40.05
C ILE A 308 118.70 31.97 41.25
N ARG A 309 117.63 32.11 42.04
CA ARG A 309 117.62 32.96 43.24
C ARG A 309 118.61 32.48 44.31
N ALA A 310 118.62 31.18 44.60
CA ALA A 310 119.49 30.58 45.60
C ALA A 310 120.97 30.79 45.27
N VAL A 311 121.36 30.67 43.99
CA VAL A 311 122.73 30.96 43.57
C VAL A 311 123.03 32.46 43.60
N ARG A 312 122.09 33.32 43.21
CA ARG A 312 122.24 34.79 43.32
C ARG A 312 122.48 35.23 44.77
N GLU A 313 121.73 34.69 45.74
CA GLU A 313 121.94 34.97 47.17
C GLU A 313 123.32 34.49 47.64
N ARG A 314 123.75 33.28 47.25
CA ARG A 314 125.07 32.71 47.58
C ARG A 314 126.25 33.44 46.94
N ILE A 315 126.02 34.23 45.88
CA ILE A 315 127.02 35.11 45.25
C ILE A 315 127.02 36.49 45.93
N SER A 316 125.88 36.94 46.47
CA SER A 316 125.72 38.27 47.08
C SER A 316 126.21 38.35 48.54
N SER A 317 126.65 37.24 49.14
CA SER A 317 127.29 37.22 50.45
C SER A 317 128.67 37.90 50.44
N LYS A 318 128.94 38.76 51.43
CA LYS A 318 130.11 39.67 51.51
C LYS A 318 131.51 39.01 51.45
N ASP A 319 131.61 37.68 51.54
CA ASP A 319 132.88 36.94 51.58
C ASP A 319 133.22 36.16 50.29
N THR A 320 132.50 36.39 49.18
CA THR A 320 132.68 35.61 47.95
C THR A 320 133.66 36.28 46.98
N ALA A 321 134.78 35.63 46.65
CA ALA A 321 135.74 36.14 45.66
C ALA A 321 135.22 35.98 44.22
N VAL A 322 135.60 36.89 43.30
CA VAL A 322 135.16 36.90 41.89
C VAL A 322 135.32 35.55 41.16
N PRO A 323 136.43 34.79 41.30
CA PRO A 323 136.59 33.49 40.65
C PRO A 323 135.60 32.44 41.19
N GLU A 324 135.31 32.51 42.48
CA GLU A 324 134.41 31.59 43.18
C GLU A 324 132.94 31.87 42.85
N ALA A 325 132.58 33.14 42.66
CA ALA A 325 131.30 33.55 42.11
C ALA A 325 131.12 33.10 40.65
N ALA A 326 132.18 33.17 39.83
CA ALA A 326 132.16 32.71 38.44
C ALA A 326 131.99 31.18 38.33
N GLU A 327 132.69 30.41 39.16
CA GLU A 327 132.50 28.95 39.30
C GLU A 327 131.06 28.58 39.70
N LYS A 328 130.50 29.26 40.71
CA LYS A 328 129.09 29.06 41.14
C LYS A 328 128.10 29.39 40.02
N CYS A 329 128.33 30.47 39.26
CA CYS A 329 127.53 30.78 38.07
C CYS A 329 127.68 29.73 36.97
N LYS A 330 128.88 29.18 36.76
CA LYS A 330 129.14 28.14 35.76
C LYS A 330 128.45 26.83 36.13
N ALA A 331 128.49 26.44 37.39
CA ALA A 331 127.76 25.28 37.93
C ALA A 331 126.24 25.46 37.83
N LEU A 332 125.72 26.67 38.09
CA LEU A 332 124.32 26.99 37.85
C LEU A 332 123.97 26.87 36.36
N LEU A 333 124.79 27.42 35.45
CA LEU A 333 124.56 27.33 34.01
C LEU A 333 124.56 25.89 33.51
N GLU A 334 125.42 25.03 34.06
CA GLU A 334 125.47 23.60 33.72
C GLU A 334 124.26 22.83 34.27
N SER A 335 123.83 23.15 35.51
CA SER A 335 122.60 22.62 36.10
C SER A 335 121.36 23.07 35.31
N LEU A 336 121.24 24.38 35.05
CA LEU A 336 120.18 24.95 34.21
C LEU A 336 120.21 24.38 32.80
N SER A 337 121.38 24.14 32.19
CA SER A 337 121.45 23.50 30.87
C SER A 337 120.86 22.10 30.88
N LYS A 338 121.06 21.32 31.96
CA LYS A 338 120.43 20.01 32.13
C LYS A 338 118.92 20.13 32.39
N THR A 339 118.49 21.02 33.27
CA THR A 339 117.06 21.25 33.56
C THR A 339 116.32 21.86 32.36
N VAL A 340 116.95 22.72 31.57
CA VAL A 340 116.38 23.27 30.34
C VAL A 340 116.30 22.20 29.25
N SER A 341 117.26 21.26 29.19
CA SER A 341 117.16 20.14 28.25
C SER A 341 115.97 19.21 28.54
N SER A 342 115.55 19.09 29.82
CA SER A 342 114.34 18.36 30.21
C SER A 342 113.04 19.13 29.98
N TYR A 343 113.10 20.41 29.58
CA TYR A 343 111.92 21.19 29.19
C TYR A 343 111.16 20.57 28.02
N SER A 344 111.86 19.97 27.05
CA SER A 344 111.20 19.29 25.92
C SER A 344 110.31 18.14 26.41
N ASN A 345 110.80 17.32 27.36
CA ASN A 345 110.03 16.23 27.95
C ASN A 345 108.81 16.73 28.74
N VAL A 346 108.94 17.83 29.48
CA VAL A 346 107.82 18.43 30.22
C VAL A 346 106.80 19.03 29.25
N ALA A 347 107.25 19.73 28.21
CA ALA A 347 106.39 20.30 27.18
C ALA A 347 105.65 19.22 26.37
N ASP A 348 106.33 18.13 25.98
CA ASP A 348 105.74 16.99 25.28
C ASP A 348 104.74 16.25 26.17
N SER A 349 105.04 16.09 27.46
CA SER A 349 104.13 15.51 28.45
C SER A 349 102.86 16.35 28.63
N THR A 350 102.99 17.68 28.76
CA THR A 350 101.84 18.59 28.86
C THR A 350 101.04 18.64 27.56
N LYS A 351 101.71 18.53 26.40
CA LYS A 351 101.04 18.43 25.11
C LYS A 351 100.23 17.13 25.00
N ALA A 352 100.82 15.99 25.33
CA ALA A 352 100.14 14.69 25.34
C ALA A 352 98.95 14.67 26.33
N MET A 353 99.11 15.30 27.48
CA MET A 353 98.04 15.50 28.46
C MET A 353 96.91 16.37 27.90
N THR A 354 97.25 17.50 27.27
CA THR A 354 96.26 18.40 26.63
C THR A 354 95.46 17.67 25.56
N GLU A 355 96.15 16.89 24.72
CA GLU A 355 95.52 16.05 23.69
C GLU A 355 94.62 14.97 24.31
N ASN A 356 95.03 14.33 25.40
CA ASN A 356 94.22 13.35 26.14
C ASN A 356 92.98 14.00 26.78
N THR A 357 93.11 15.16 27.42
CA THR A 357 91.97 15.89 27.99
C THR A 357 90.97 16.34 26.91
N LEU A 358 91.46 16.80 25.76
CA LEU A 358 90.62 17.12 24.60
C LEU A 358 89.89 15.88 24.07
N GLN A 359 90.57 14.73 23.99
CA GLN A 359 89.95 13.47 23.58
C GLN A 359 88.87 13.05 24.57
N LYS A 360 89.15 13.05 25.88
CA LYS A 360 88.16 12.75 26.93
C LYS A 360 86.94 13.68 26.85
N ALA A 361 87.16 14.97 26.59
CA ALA A 361 86.06 15.93 26.41
C ALA A 361 85.21 15.60 25.17
N SER A 362 85.86 15.24 24.05
CA SER A 362 85.15 14.79 22.84
C SER A 362 84.37 13.50 23.07
N ASP A 363 84.93 12.55 23.83
CA ASP A 363 84.27 11.28 24.15
C ASP A 363 83.03 11.51 25.03
N LEU A 364 83.10 12.42 26.00
CA LEU A 364 81.95 12.82 26.83
C LEU A 364 80.85 13.49 25.99
N ASP A 365 81.20 14.32 25.01
CA ASP A 365 80.22 14.95 24.12
C ASP A 365 79.53 13.90 23.23
N ASN A 366 80.29 12.94 22.69
CA ASN A 366 79.75 11.82 21.93
C ASN A 366 78.84 10.93 22.81
N GLU A 367 79.25 10.63 24.04
CA GLU A 367 78.45 9.84 24.99
C GLU A 367 77.15 10.55 25.37
N LEU A 368 77.19 11.86 25.61
CA LEU A 368 76.00 12.66 25.90
C LEU A 368 75.02 12.65 24.71
N SER A 369 75.51 12.90 23.49
CA SER A 369 74.69 12.88 22.28
C SER A 369 74.05 11.50 22.06
N ASN A 370 74.82 10.42 22.20
CA ASN A 370 74.30 9.06 22.03
C ASN A 370 73.21 8.74 23.07
N ARG A 371 73.43 9.08 24.35
CA ARG A 371 72.43 8.84 25.40
C ARG A 371 71.15 9.66 25.22
N ILE A 372 71.27 10.92 24.81
CA ILE A 372 70.10 11.75 24.50
C ILE A 372 69.32 11.11 23.35
N GLN A 373 70.01 10.67 22.30
CA GLN A 373 69.37 10.04 21.14
C GLN A 373 68.72 8.69 21.49
N GLU A 374 69.33 7.88 22.36
CA GLU A 374 68.76 6.64 22.87
C GLU A 374 67.46 6.90 23.67
N GLU A 375 67.44 7.92 24.52
CA GLU A 375 66.24 8.30 25.28
C GLU A 375 65.14 8.89 24.37
N GLU A 376 65.50 9.71 23.39
CA GLU A 376 64.58 10.24 22.38
C GLU A 376 63.93 9.11 21.58
N THR A 377 64.74 8.19 21.03
CA THR A 377 64.23 7.05 20.24
C THR A 377 63.37 6.10 21.06
N SER A 378 63.74 5.84 22.32
CA SER A 378 62.92 5.07 23.26
C SER A 378 61.57 5.74 23.55
N THR A 379 61.58 7.05 23.80
CA THR A 379 60.37 7.84 24.09
C THR A 379 59.44 7.89 22.88
N ASP A 380 59.99 8.18 21.70
CA ASP A 380 59.24 8.24 20.46
C ASP A 380 58.61 6.87 20.12
N SER A 381 59.35 5.78 20.31
CA SER A 381 58.81 4.43 20.13
C SER A 381 57.62 4.13 21.04
N GLN A 382 57.64 4.61 22.29
CA GLN A 382 56.52 4.43 23.22
C GLN A 382 55.32 5.29 22.83
N ILE A 383 55.56 6.53 22.37
CA ILE A 383 54.51 7.43 21.86
C ILE A 383 53.83 6.83 20.62
N ASP A 384 54.62 6.27 19.70
CA ASP A 384 54.10 5.61 18.49
C ASP A 384 53.25 4.39 18.82
N GLU A 385 53.64 3.59 19.83
CA GLU A 385 52.83 2.47 20.29
C GLU A 385 51.47 2.94 20.88
N LEU A 386 51.48 4.03 21.65
CA LEU A 386 50.25 4.63 22.16
C LEU A 386 49.34 5.15 21.04
N HIS A 387 49.90 5.80 20.02
CA HIS A 387 49.14 6.25 18.85
C HIS A 387 48.57 5.07 18.07
N LYS A 388 49.35 4.00 17.88
CA LYS A 388 48.91 2.78 17.20
C LYS A 388 47.70 2.15 17.88
N ARG A 389 47.69 2.05 19.21
CA ARG A 389 46.55 1.50 19.98
C ARG A 389 45.27 2.35 19.82
N VAL A 390 45.38 3.67 19.70
CA VAL A 390 44.22 4.54 19.42
C VAL A 390 43.70 4.30 18.01
N ALA A 391 44.61 4.22 17.03
CA ALA A 391 44.24 3.95 15.64
C ALA A 391 43.57 2.57 15.46
N GLU A 392 44.08 1.54 16.12
CA GLU A 392 43.47 0.20 16.14
C GLU A 392 42.04 0.23 16.69
N LEU A 393 41.81 0.91 17.82
CA LEU A 393 40.48 1.06 18.41
C LEU A 393 39.53 1.86 17.50
N GLY A 394 40.04 2.90 16.82
CA GLY A 394 39.29 3.68 15.84
C GLY A 394 38.85 2.82 14.63
N ASN A 395 39.73 1.96 14.14
CA ASN A 395 39.41 1.03 13.06
C ASN A 395 38.37 -0.02 13.49
N GLU A 396 38.47 -0.56 14.71
CA GLU A 396 37.46 -1.48 15.26
C GLU A 396 36.08 -0.83 15.36
N MET A 397 36.02 0.42 15.83
CA MET A 397 34.79 1.20 15.91
C MET A 397 34.15 1.40 14.52
N GLU A 398 34.93 1.80 13.52
CA GLU A 398 34.42 2.01 12.15
C GLU A 398 33.95 0.69 11.51
N SER A 399 34.68 -0.42 11.74
CA SER A 399 34.24 -1.75 11.31
C SER A 399 32.90 -2.12 11.94
N LYS A 400 32.72 -1.89 13.24
CA LYS A 400 31.47 -2.18 13.95
C LYS A 400 30.31 -1.30 13.46
N LYS A 401 30.58 -0.02 13.20
CA LYS A 401 29.61 0.90 12.61
C LYS A 401 29.14 0.40 11.24
N SER A 402 30.07 0.04 10.37
CA SER A 402 29.75 -0.48 9.03
C SER A 402 28.93 -1.78 9.09
N GLU A 403 29.24 -2.70 10.01
CA GLU A 403 28.46 -3.93 10.21
C GLU A 403 27.02 -3.63 10.64
N LEU A 404 26.85 -2.69 11.59
CA LEU A 404 25.54 -2.28 12.10
C LEU A 404 24.71 -1.53 11.06
N ASP A 405 25.32 -0.63 10.28
CA ASP A 405 24.66 0.10 9.20
C ASP A 405 24.21 -0.85 8.07
N ALA A 406 25.03 -1.85 7.72
CA ALA A 406 24.66 -2.88 6.76
C ALA A 406 23.47 -3.73 7.26
N LEU A 407 23.47 -4.10 8.55
CA LEU A 407 22.34 -4.80 9.15
C LEU A 407 21.07 -3.94 9.14
N ARG A 408 21.17 -2.64 9.48
CA ARG A 408 20.05 -1.70 9.44
C ARG A 408 19.46 -1.58 8.04
N ALA A 409 20.31 -1.43 7.03
CA ALA A 409 19.87 -1.35 5.64
C ALA A 409 19.09 -2.61 5.22
N SER A 410 19.65 -3.79 5.51
CA SER A 410 19.04 -5.08 5.17
C SER A 410 17.69 -5.31 5.89
N VAL A 411 17.62 -4.99 7.19
CA VAL A 411 16.38 -5.10 7.97
C VAL A 411 15.35 -4.10 7.45
N SER A 412 15.71 -2.83 7.26
CA SER A 412 14.80 -1.79 6.76
C SER A 412 14.22 -2.16 5.40
N GLU A 413 15.05 -2.60 4.45
CA GLU A 413 14.59 -3.04 3.13
C GLU A 413 13.59 -4.20 3.25
N SER A 414 13.87 -5.17 4.13
CA SER A 414 12.99 -6.31 4.37
C SER A 414 11.65 -5.88 4.99
N VAL A 415 11.66 -4.96 5.95
CA VAL A 415 10.42 -4.41 6.55
C VAL A 415 9.59 -3.68 5.48
N THR A 416 10.20 -2.82 4.67
CA THR A 416 9.50 -2.09 3.60
C THR A 416 8.90 -3.04 2.56
N LYS A 417 9.68 -4.02 2.08
CA LYS A 417 9.19 -5.02 1.12
C LYS A 417 7.96 -5.77 1.62
N MET A 418 7.97 -6.14 2.90
CA MET A 418 6.87 -6.85 3.53
C MET A 418 5.64 -5.95 3.71
N ASP A 419 5.82 -4.70 4.15
CA ASP A 419 4.73 -3.73 4.33
C ASP A 419 4.05 -3.41 2.99
N GLU A 420 4.82 -3.21 1.93
CA GLU A 420 4.30 -3.00 0.57
C GLU A 420 3.51 -4.21 0.05
N ALA A 421 4.03 -5.43 0.24
CA ALA A 421 3.34 -6.65 -0.19
C ALA A 421 1.99 -6.84 0.51
N VAL A 422 1.96 -6.65 1.83
CA VAL A 422 0.72 -6.77 2.60
C VAL A 422 -0.27 -5.66 2.23
N THR A 423 0.20 -4.42 2.07
CA THR A 423 -0.65 -3.27 1.71
C THR A 423 -1.28 -3.45 0.34
N ARG A 424 -0.49 -3.83 -0.67
CA ARG A 424 -1.00 -4.15 -2.01
C ARG A 424 -2.10 -5.20 -1.95
N ARG A 425 -1.90 -6.25 -1.15
CA ARG A 425 -2.86 -7.33 -1.00
C ARG A 425 -4.16 -6.90 -0.31
N ILE A 426 -4.08 -5.99 0.65
CA ILE A 426 -5.26 -5.36 1.27
C ILE A 426 -6.05 -4.59 0.22
N ASP A 427 -5.38 -3.81 -0.63
CA ASP A 427 -6.04 -2.99 -1.64
C ASP A 427 -6.75 -3.86 -2.70
N GLU A 428 -6.11 -4.94 -3.15
CA GLU A 428 -6.73 -5.94 -4.04
C GLU A 428 -8.01 -6.55 -3.42
N LEU A 429 -7.95 -6.95 -2.14
CA LEU A 429 -9.11 -7.51 -1.43
C LEU A 429 -10.24 -6.47 -1.22
N ARG A 430 -9.88 -5.19 -1.03
CA ARG A 430 -10.87 -4.10 -0.95
C ARG A 430 -11.55 -3.88 -2.30
N GLU A 431 -10.81 -3.93 -3.39
CA GLU A 431 -11.35 -3.83 -4.74
C GLU A 431 -12.29 -5.01 -5.04
N GLU A 432 -11.93 -6.24 -4.68
CA GLU A 432 -12.80 -7.41 -4.80
C GLU A 432 -14.14 -7.22 -4.06
N ILE A 433 -14.09 -6.77 -2.79
CA ILE A 433 -15.30 -6.50 -2.01
C ILE A 433 -16.13 -5.37 -2.64
N TRP A 434 -15.46 -4.33 -3.17
CA TRP A 434 -16.14 -3.22 -3.82
C TRP A 434 -16.86 -3.67 -5.09
N ASN A 435 -16.20 -4.46 -5.93
CA ASN A 435 -16.77 -5.07 -7.14
C ASN A 435 -17.97 -5.97 -6.80
N LEU A 436 -17.83 -6.82 -5.79
CA LEU A 436 -18.91 -7.68 -5.30
C LEU A 436 -20.11 -6.85 -4.82
N LYS A 437 -19.87 -5.83 -3.97
CA LYS A 437 -20.90 -4.91 -3.49
C LYS A 437 -21.53 -4.07 -4.61
N GLY A 438 -20.82 -3.86 -5.72
CA GLY A 438 -21.35 -3.23 -6.94
C GLY A 438 -22.47 -4.02 -7.61
N LEU A 439 -22.62 -5.31 -7.31
CA LEU A 439 -23.74 -6.16 -7.75
C LEU A 439 -25.00 -6.00 -6.88
N SER A 440 -24.97 -5.10 -5.89
CA SER A 440 -26.12 -4.75 -5.05
C SER A 440 -26.47 -3.27 -5.19
N MET A 441 -27.75 -2.94 -5.04
CA MET A 441 -28.27 -1.57 -5.01
C MET A 441 -28.68 -1.16 -3.61
N SER A 442 -28.72 0.16 -3.36
CA SER A 442 -29.29 0.68 -2.11
C SER A 442 -30.79 0.40 -2.05
N ASN A 443 -31.30 0.06 -0.87
CA ASN A 443 -32.73 -0.15 -0.62
C ASN A 443 -33.57 1.12 -0.89
N ASP A 444 -32.95 2.30 -0.77
CA ASP A 444 -33.61 3.58 -1.06
C ASP A 444 -33.71 3.87 -2.57
N SER A 445 -33.10 3.03 -3.42
CA SER A 445 -33.13 3.21 -4.88
C SER A 445 -34.52 3.00 -5.47
N ILE A 446 -35.38 2.24 -4.78
CA ILE A 446 -36.77 2.00 -5.17
C ILE A 446 -37.63 2.23 -3.94
N PRO A 447 -38.60 3.15 -3.96
CA PRO A 447 -39.39 3.48 -2.78
C PRO A 447 -40.11 2.27 -2.17
N GLY A 448 -39.94 2.06 -0.87
CA GLY A 448 -40.69 1.11 -0.06
C GLY A 448 -40.32 -0.37 -0.23
N LEU A 449 -39.14 -0.69 -0.76
CA LEU A 449 -38.72 -2.10 -0.96
C LEU A 449 -38.96 -2.94 0.31
N SER A 450 -39.65 -4.06 0.13
CA SER A 450 -39.77 -5.09 1.16
C SER A 450 -38.63 -6.09 1.03
N PRO A 451 -38.31 -6.88 2.09
CA PRO A 451 -37.16 -7.79 2.06
C PRO A 451 -37.17 -8.77 0.90
N LEU A 452 -38.38 -9.12 0.43
CA LEU A 452 -38.59 -9.84 -0.81
C LEU A 452 -39.64 -9.10 -1.63
N THR A 453 -39.20 -8.60 -2.79
CA THR A 453 -40.05 -7.82 -3.70
C THR A 453 -39.96 -8.40 -5.10
N GLN A 454 -41.10 -8.63 -5.74
CA GLN A 454 -41.17 -9.05 -7.14
C GLN A 454 -41.47 -7.83 -8.00
N ILE A 455 -40.59 -7.53 -8.96
CA ILE A 455 -40.82 -6.47 -9.95
C ILE A 455 -41.26 -7.08 -11.29
N ASN A 456 -42.37 -6.58 -11.81
CA ASN A 456 -42.92 -6.96 -13.11
C ASN A 456 -42.62 -5.87 -14.14
N VAL A 457 -41.77 -6.17 -15.12
CA VAL A 457 -41.51 -5.24 -16.23
C VAL A 457 -42.49 -5.51 -17.35
N MET A 458 -43.43 -4.59 -17.57
CA MET A 458 -44.47 -4.73 -18.60
C MET A 458 -43.88 -4.41 -19.97
N VAL A 459 -43.94 -5.40 -20.87
CA VAL A 459 -43.42 -5.30 -22.24
C VAL A 459 -44.47 -5.71 -23.25
N TYR A 460 -44.34 -5.22 -24.47
CA TYR A 460 -45.12 -5.74 -25.61
C TYR A 460 -44.24 -6.60 -26.50
N VAL A 461 -44.73 -7.79 -26.84
CA VAL A 461 -44.12 -8.67 -27.82
C VAL A 461 -44.90 -8.57 -29.12
N VAL A 462 -44.20 -8.19 -30.18
CA VAL A 462 -44.75 -8.04 -31.53
C VAL A 462 -44.15 -9.11 -32.43
N ALA A 463 -44.98 -10.04 -32.91
CA ALA A 463 -44.57 -10.99 -33.94
C ALA A 463 -45.14 -10.57 -35.30
N TYR A 464 -44.35 -10.74 -36.35
CA TYR A 464 -44.74 -10.45 -37.72
C TYR A 464 -44.84 -11.74 -38.53
N ASN A 465 -45.57 -11.71 -39.65
CA ASN A 465 -45.63 -12.85 -40.58
C ASN A 465 -44.28 -13.12 -41.28
N ARG A 466 -43.36 -12.15 -41.27
CA ARG A 466 -42.00 -12.25 -41.80
C ARG A 466 -41.04 -11.51 -40.88
N GLY A 467 -39.88 -12.11 -40.66
CA GLY A 467 -38.87 -11.57 -39.76
C GLY A 467 -39.14 -11.90 -38.30
N ASN A 468 -38.35 -11.28 -37.44
CA ASN A 468 -38.20 -11.73 -36.07
C ASN A 468 -39.10 -10.98 -35.11
N PRO A 469 -39.63 -11.66 -34.07
CA PRO A 469 -40.39 -11.00 -33.02
C PRO A 469 -39.55 -9.88 -32.40
N LYS A 470 -40.23 -8.78 -32.04
CA LYS A 470 -39.62 -7.63 -31.38
C LYS A 470 -40.26 -7.45 -30.02
N ILE A 471 -39.42 -7.22 -29.03
CA ILE A 471 -39.85 -6.82 -27.69
C ILE A 471 -39.77 -5.30 -27.63
N VAL A 472 -40.81 -4.67 -27.13
CA VAL A 472 -40.88 -3.24 -26.89
C VAL A 472 -40.89 -3.06 -25.38
N SER A 473 -39.82 -2.46 -24.86
CA SER A 473 -39.70 -2.09 -23.45
C SER A 473 -40.65 -0.93 -23.12
N PRO A 474 -40.81 -0.58 -21.84
CA PRO A 474 -41.48 0.65 -21.43
C PRO A 474 -41.02 1.90 -22.20
N ILE A 475 -41.99 2.73 -22.57
CA ILE A 475 -41.83 3.88 -23.44
C ILE A 475 -42.31 5.16 -22.75
N LEU A 476 -41.82 6.28 -23.27
CA LEU A 476 -42.42 7.58 -23.04
C LEU A 476 -43.40 7.91 -24.17
N VAL A 477 -44.64 8.20 -23.82
CA VAL A 477 -45.67 8.70 -24.73
C VAL A 477 -45.29 10.13 -25.13
N PRO A 478 -45.22 10.43 -26.44
CA PRO A 478 -44.82 11.74 -26.91
C PRO A 478 -45.91 12.78 -26.63
N ASP A 479 -45.48 14.01 -26.33
CA ASP A 479 -46.36 15.17 -26.19
C ASP A 479 -46.61 15.88 -27.54
N THR A 480 -46.00 15.39 -28.61
CA THR A 480 -46.08 15.97 -29.96
C THR A 480 -46.73 15.01 -30.95
N LYS A 481 -47.13 15.55 -32.11
CA LYS A 481 -47.76 14.76 -33.17
C LYS A 481 -46.84 13.64 -33.65
N VAL A 482 -47.36 12.43 -33.64
CA VAL A 482 -46.72 11.23 -34.16
C VAL A 482 -47.09 11.02 -35.62
N ASN A 483 -46.11 10.64 -36.43
CA ASN A 483 -46.31 10.16 -37.80
C ASN A 483 -45.77 8.73 -37.96
N LEU A 484 -46.30 7.98 -38.93
CA LEU A 484 -45.76 6.68 -39.32
C LEU A 484 -44.73 6.87 -40.46
N PRO A 485 -43.55 6.24 -40.40
CA PRO A 485 -43.04 5.40 -39.30
C PRO A 485 -42.67 6.23 -38.06
N TYR A 486 -43.04 5.71 -36.88
CA TYR A 486 -42.73 6.30 -35.59
C TYR A 486 -41.52 5.60 -34.94
N GLU A 487 -40.53 6.39 -34.55
CA GLU A 487 -39.46 5.97 -33.64
C GLU A 487 -39.83 6.34 -32.22
N TYR A 488 -40.03 5.33 -31.36
CA TYR A 488 -40.45 5.54 -29.98
C TYR A 488 -39.30 6.04 -29.11
N GLU A 489 -39.63 6.88 -28.13
CA GLU A 489 -38.72 7.27 -27.07
C GLU A 489 -38.79 6.21 -25.96
N SER A 490 -37.70 5.50 -25.71
CA SER A 490 -37.60 4.58 -24.57
C SER A 490 -37.67 5.35 -23.26
N LEU A 491 -38.30 4.81 -22.22
CA LEU A 491 -38.30 5.42 -20.89
C LEU A 491 -36.86 5.66 -20.37
N ASN A 492 -35.96 4.70 -20.63
CA ASN A 492 -34.53 4.83 -20.42
C ASN A 492 -33.80 3.98 -21.46
N ALA A 493 -32.81 4.58 -22.15
CA ALA A 493 -32.12 3.93 -23.27
C ALA A 493 -31.19 2.78 -22.84
N GLU A 494 -30.58 2.87 -21.66
CA GLU A 494 -29.76 1.79 -21.09
C GLU A 494 -30.63 0.60 -20.69
N PHE A 495 -31.81 0.88 -20.13
CA PHE A 495 -32.79 -0.14 -19.79
C PHE A 495 -33.37 -0.84 -21.01
N ASP A 496 -33.74 -0.12 -22.07
CA ASP A 496 -34.22 -0.75 -23.32
C ASP A 496 -33.15 -1.68 -23.91
N LYS A 497 -31.88 -1.22 -23.96
CA LYS A 497 -30.74 -2.07 -24.36
C LYS A 497 -30.58 -3.29 -23.44
N PHE A 498 -30.72 -3.11 -22.13
CA PHE A 498 -30.66 -4.19 -21.17
C PHE A 498 -31.74 -5.23 -21.44
N ILE A 499 -33.02 -4.85 -21.54
CA ILE A 499 -34.15 -5.75 -21.79
C ILE A 499 -33.99 -6.47 -23.13
N GLN A 500 -33.60 -5.75 -24.19
CA GLN A 500 -33.38 -6.36 -25.49
C GLN A 500 -32.23 -7.39 -25.46
N LYS A 501 -31.11 -7.04 -24.83
CA LYS A 501 -29.94 -7.93 -24.73
C LYS A 501 -30.21 -9.12 -23.81
N SER A 502 -30.77 -8.90 -22.63
CA SER A 502 -31.06 -9.94 -21.65
C SER A 502 -32.07 -10.93 -22.21
N THR A 503 -33.17 -10.45 -22.77
CA THR A 503 -34.20 -11.33 -23.32
C THR A 503 -33.67 -12.14 -24.50
N LYS A 504 -32.89 -11.51 -25.40
CA LYS A 504 -32.25 -12.22 -26.51
C LYS A 504 -31.29 -13.31 -26.03
N GLN A 505 -30.49 -13.03 -25.00
CA GLN A 505 -29.59 -14.01 -24.42
C GLN A 505 -30.37 -15.16 -23.75
N MET A 506 -31.41 -14.84 -22.98
CA MET A 506 -32.25 -15.84 -22.30
C MET A 506 -33.01 -16.72 -23.28
N MET A 507 -33.52 -16.17 -24.38
CA MET A 507 -34.13 -16.94 -25.48
C MET A 507 -33.15 -17.93 -26.12
N LYS A 508 -31.85 -17.57 -26.18
CA LYS A 508 -30.81 -18.43 -26.75
C LYS A 508 -30.38 -19.53 -25.78
N ASP A 509 -30.25 -19.19 -24.50
CA ASP A 509 -29.61 -20.04 -23.50
C ASP A 509 -30.61 -20.92 -22.74
N SER A 510 -31.91 -20.54 -22.71
CA SER A 510 -32.92 -21.18 -21.87
C SER A 510 -34.19 -21.54 -22.66
N HIS A 511 -34.35 -22.83 -22.93
CA HIS A 511 -35.58 -23.37 -23.54
C HIS A 511 -36.81 -23.15 -22.64
N SER A 512 -36.63 -23.16 -21.31
CA SER A 512 -37.71 -22.87 -20.37
C SER A 512 -38.20 -21.42 -20.49
N PHE A 513 -37.27 -20.46 -20.65
CA PHE A 513 -37.62 -19.07 -20.93
C PHE A 513 -38.38 -18.91 -22.25
N GLU A 514 -37.90 -19.55 -23.33
CA GLU A 514 -38.56 -19.54 -24.64
C GLU A 514 -40.01 -20.06 -24.57
N ALA A 515 -40.22 -21.20 -23.91
CA ALA A 515 -41.54 -21.78 -23.75
C ALA A 515 -42.46 -20.90 -22.87
N ALA A 516 -41.90 -20.28 -21.82
CA ALA A 516 -42.65 -19.40 -20.92
C ALA A 516 -43.12 -18.12 -21.64
N ILE A 517 -42.25 -17.50 -22.45
CA ILE A 517 -42.64 -16.29 -23.21
C ILE A 517 -43.62 -16.64 -24.32
N GLU A 518 -43.48 -17.78 -24.99
CA GLU A 518 -44.45 -18.23 -26.01
C GLU A 518 -45.83 -18.45 -25.38
N LYS A 519 -45.90 -19.16 -24.25
CA LYS A 519 -47.15 -19.39 -23.52
C LYS A 519 -47.79 -18.08 -23.06
N ALA A 520 -47.01 -17.17 -22.47
CA ALA A 520 -47.51 -15.89 -21.97
C ALA A 520 -48.00 -14.99 -23.11
N THR A 521 -47.27 -14.93 -24.23
CA THR A 521 -47.66 -14.12 -25.39
C THR A 521 -48.89 -14.67 -26.10
N VAL A 522 -49.08 -15.99 -26.15
CA VAL A 522 -50.31 -16.59 -26.70
C VAL A 522 -51.51 -16.25 -25.81
N ALA A 523 -51.36 -16.33 -24.49
CA ALA A 523 -52.43 -16.02 -23.54
C ALA A 523 -52.80 -14.52 -23.52
N ALA A 524 -51.83 -13.63 -23.73
CA ALA A 524 -52.03 -12.18 -23.72
C ALA A 524 -52.19 -11.54 -25.11
N ASN A 525 -52.45 -12.33 -26.15
CA ASN A 525 -52.58 -11.78 -27.50
C ASN A 525 -53.84 -10.91 -27.63
N VAL A 526 -53.64 -9.62 -27.86
CA VAL A 526 -54.72 -8.63 -27.88
C VAL A 526 -55.72 -8.88 -29.01
N PHE A 527 -55.31 -9.52 -30.10
CA PHE A 527 -56.21 -9.82 -31.22
C PHE A 527 -57.22 -10.94 -30.90
N GLN A 528 -56.98 -11.75 -29.86
CA GLN A 528 -57.91 -12.78 -29.42
C GLN A 528 -59.00 -12.25 -28.49
N ASN A 529 -58.80 -11.08 -27.89
CA ASN A 529 -59.76 -10.48 -26.98
C ASN A 529 -60.70 -9.53 -27.76
N PRO A 530 -62.00 -9.85 -27.87
CA PRO A 530 -62.95 -8.99 -28.59
C PRO A 530 -63.04 -7.57 -28.01
N GLU A 531 -62.81 -7.40 -26.70
CA GLU A 531 -62.83 -6.10 -26.04
C GLU A 531 -61.64 -5.22 -26.41
N SER A 532 -60.55 -5.79 -26.92
CA SER A 532 -59.35 -5.02 -27.31
C SER A 532 -59.64 -4.02 -28.43
N GLY A 533 -60.63 -4.27 -29.29
CA GLY A 533 -61.13 -3.31 -30.28
C GLY A 533 -61.62 -2.00 -29.64
N ARG A 534 -62.41 -2.13 -28.56
CA ARG A 534 -62.96 -1.00 -27.81
C ARG A 534 -61.87 -0.27 -27.02
N ILE A 535 -60.98 -1.04 -26.38
CA ILE A 535 -59.85 -0.51 -25.60
C ILE A 535 -58.91 0.29 -26.50
N LEU A 536 -58.50 -0.25 -27.65
CA LEU A 536 -57.64 0.46 -28.60
C LEU A 536 -58.30 1.74 -29.11
N THR A 537 -59.58 1.67 -29.50
CA THR A 537 -60.32 2.82 -30.03
C THR A 537 -60.32 3.96 -29.02
N LYS A 538 -60.62 3.67 -27.75
CA LYS A 538 -60.57 4.63 -26.65
C LYS A 538 -59.16 5.20 -26.44
N GLY A 539 -58.12 4.38 -26.55
CA GLY A 539 -56.73 4.81 -26.46
C GLY A 539 -56.32 5.76 -27.59
N LEU A 540 -56.64 5.42 -28.84
CA LEU A 540 -56.35 6.26 -30.00
C LEU A 540 -57.13 7.59 -29.95
N GLU A 541 -58.38 7.58 -29.50
CA GLU A 541 -59.18 8.80 -29.28
C GLU A 541 -58.55 9.67 -28.21
N ARG A 542 -58.10 9.11 -27.08
CA ARG A 542 -57.37 9.87 -26.05
C ARG A 542 -56.07 10.46 -26.57
N LEU A 543 -55.31 9.73 -27.40
CA LEU A 543 -54.11 10.27 -28.05
C LEU A 543 -54.44 11.41 -29.01
N ARG A 544 -55.52 11.30 -29.77
CA ARG A 544 -56.02 12.39 -30.63
C ARG A 544 -56.43 13.61 -29.79
N ASP A 545 -57.17 13.41 -28.70
CA ASP A 545 -57.62 14.50 -27.83
C ASP A 545 -56.43 15.23 -27.19
N ARG A 546 -55.32 14.52 -26.96
CA ARG A 546 -54.02 15.09 -26.55
C ARG A 546 -53.21 15.69 -27.70
N GLN A 547 -53.76 15.73 -28.91
CA GLN A 547 -53.12 16.20 -30.14
C GLN A 547 -51.85 15.43 -30.56
N VAL A 548 -51.67 14.22 -30.02
CA VAL A 548 -50.58 13.31 -30.39
C VAL A 548 -50.85 12.62 -31.72
N LEU A 549 -52.13 12.43 -32.08
CA LEU A 549 -52.55 11.73 -33.30
C LEU A 549 -53.41 12.63 -34.19
N GLY A 550 -53.17 12.62 -35.50
CA GLY A 550 -54.04 13.26 -36.50
C GLY A 550 -55.27 12.40 -36.86
N GLU A 551 -56.35 13.04 -37.34
CA GLU A 551 -57.60 12.35 -37.73
C GLU A 551 -57.40 11.32 -38.85
N ASP A 552 -56.59 11.63 -39.87
CA ASP A 552 -56.30 10.68 -40.96
C ASP A 552 -55.60 9.42 -40.43
N MET A 553 -54.70 9.59 -39.47
CA MET A 553 -53.98 8.48 -38.85
C MET A 553 -54.87 7.65 -37.93
N LEU A 554 -55.76 8.31 -37.17
CA LEU A 554 -56.76 7.65 -36.34
C LEU A 554 -57.60 6.67 -37.16
N ASN A 555 -58.14 7.14 -38.28
CA ASN A 555 -58.99 6.33 -39.15
C ASN A 555 -58.22 5.18 -39.80
N SER A 556 -56.97 5.43 -40.23
CA SER A 556 -56.08 4.40 -40.78
C SER A 556 -55.78 3.29 -39.75
N LEU A 557 -55.35 3.65 -38.54
CA LEU A 557 -55.01 2.70 -37.48
C LEU A 557 -56.22 1.91 -36.99
N LYS A 558 -57.40 2.56 -36.85
CA LYS A 558 -58.66 1.87 -36.55
C LYS A 558 -58.98 0.81 -37.61
N SER A 559 -58.91 1.19 -38.89
CA SER A 559 -59.17 0.28 -40.01
C SER A 559 -58.21 -0.92 -40.02
N GLU A 560 -56.91 -0.69 -39.82
CA GLU A 560 -55.92 -1.76 -39.77
C GLU A 560 -56.14 -2.70 -38.57
N PHE A 561 -56.47 -2.16 -37.39
CA PHE A 561 -56.72 -3.01 -36.22
C PHE A 561 -57.99 -3.85 -36.37
N THR A 562 -59.08 -3.29 -36.93
CA THR A 562 -60.33 -4.04 -37.16
C THR A 562 -60.15 -5.21 -38.13
N LYS A 563 -59.16 -5.15 -39.04
CA LYS A 563 -58.81 -6.30 -39.90
C LYS A 563 -58.17 -7.45 -39.12
N LEU A 564 -57.60 -7.18 -37.94
CA LEU A 564 -56.81 -8.13 -37.15
C LEU A 564 -57.56 -8.65 -35.91
N VAL A 565 -58.40 -7.84 -35.27
CA VAL A 565 -59.13 -8.26 -34.05
C VAL A 565 -60.18 -9.31 -34.36
N GLY A 566 -60.23 -10.35 -33.53
CA GLY A 566 -61.21 -11.42 -33.66
C GLY A 566 -60.98 -12.31 -34.87
N LYS A 567 -59.90 -12.10 -35.63
CA LYS A 567 -59.55 -12.85 -36.85
C LYS A 567 -58.14 -13.36 -36.80
N CYS A 568 -57.90 -14.52 -37.39
CA CYS A 568 -56.54 -15.02 -37.59
C CYS A 568 -55.79 -14.11 -38.57
N PRO A 569 -54.65 -13.50 -38.18
CA PRO A 569 -53.91 -12.60 -39.06
C PRO A 569 -53.23 -13.28 -40.26
N GLN A 570 -53.19 -14.61 -40.29
CA GLN A 570 -52.67 -15.38 -41.43
C GLN A 570 -53.75 -15.85 -42.41
N CYS A 571 -54.83 -16.47 -41.92
CA CYS A 571 -55.87 -17.04 -42.78
C CYS A 571 -57.20 -16.24 -42.80
N GLY A 572 -57.34 -15.21 -41.97
CA GLY A 572 -58.52 -14.35 -41.92
C GLY A 572 -59.76 -14.96 -41.27
N ALA A 573 -59.67 -16.19 -40.76
CA ALA A 573 -60.78 -16.89 -40.10
C ALA A 573 -61.14 -16.24 -38.75
N ASP A 574 -62.43 -16.14 -38.44
CA ASP A 574 -62.91 -15.60 -37.16
C ASP A 574 -62.56 -16.55 -36.00
N PHE A 575 -62.08 -15.99 -34.89
CA PHE A 575 -61.92 -16.72 -33.63
C PHE A 575 -63.31 -16.92 -33.01
N GLY A 576 -63.77 -18.17 -32.93
CA GLY A 576 -64.97 -18.49 -32.14
C GLY A 576 -64.78 -18.16 -30.65
N ALA A 577 -65.85 -18.20 -29.84
CA ALA A 577 -65.81 -17.87 -28.41
C ALA A 577 -64.82 -18.71 -27.56
N ALA A 578 -64.28 -19.80 -28.12
CA ALA A 578 -63.19 -20.62 -27.56
C ALA A 578 -62.06 -20.90 -28.58
N GLY A 579 -61.94 -20.06 -29.62
CA GLY A 579 -61.12 -20.30 -30.79
C GLY A 579 -59.63 -20.35 -30.48
N LYS A 580 -59.03 -21.54 -30.53
CA LYS A 580 -57.58 -21.70 -30.56
C LYS A 580 -57.04 -21.17 -31.89
N PHE A 581 -55.82 -20.65 -31.87
CA PHE A 581 -55.11 -20.26 -33.09
C PHE A 581 -55.08 -21.39 -34.11
N CYS A 582 -55.14 -21.08 -35.41
CA CYS A 582 -54.79 -22.08 -36.41
C CYS A 582 -53.33 -22.54 -36.16
N PRO A 583 -52.98 -23.83 -36.36
CA PRO A 583 -51.63 -24.33 -36.10
C PRO A 583 -50.53 -23.55 -36.83
N GLU A 584 -50.84 -22.98 -37.99
CA GLU A 584 -49.94 -22.15 -38.80
C GLU A 584 -49.76 -20.73 -38.22
N GLY A 585 -50.77 -20.23 -37.51
CA GLY A 585 -50.85 -18.87 -36.99
C GLY A 585 -50.18 -18.67 -35.63
N VAL A 586 -49.74 -19.72 -34.94
CA VAL A 586 -48.85 -19.55 -33.79
C VAL A 586 -47.47 -19.18 -34.32
N ALA A 587 -46.90 -18.07 -33.86
CA ALA A 587 -45.53 -17.69 -34.24
C ALA A 587 -44.58 -18.42 -33.30
N LYS A 588 -43.78 -19.37 -33.81
CA LYS A 588 -42.63 -19.85 -33.05
C LYS A 588 -41.71 -18.65 -32.81
N LEU A 589 -41.49 -18.30 -31.56
CA LEU A 589 -40.57 -17.23 -31.17
C LEU A 589 -39.09 -17.64 -31.33
N SER A 590 -38.84 -18.90 -31.71
CA SER A 590 -37.54 -19.55 -31.93
C SER A 590 -36.64 -18.93 -33.00
N SER A 591 -36.99 -17.76 -33.54
CA SER A 591 -36.20 -17.10 -34.60
C SER A 591 -35.78 -15.67 -34.25
N ILE A 592 -35.97 -15.15 -33.03
CA ILE A 592 -35.47 -13.79 -32.67
C ILE A 592 -33.97 -13.67 -33.03
N SER A 593 -33.61 -13.03 -34.14
CA SER A 593 -32.25 -13.13 -34.67
C SER A 593 -31.22 -12.43 -33.78
N VAL A 594 -30.12 -13.16 -33.65
CA VAL A 594 -28.72 -12.73 -33.48
C VAL A 594 -28.39 -11.42 -34.19
#